data_AF-A0A519UK57-F1
#
_entry.id   AF-A0A519UK57-F1
#
_cell.length_a   1.000
_cell.length_b   1.000
_cell.length_c   1.000
_cell.angle_alpha   90.00
_cell.angle_beta   90.00
_cell.angle_gamma   90.00
#
_symmetry.space_group_name_H-M   'P 1'
#
loop_
_entity.id
_entity.type
_entity.pdbx_description
1 polymer ?
#
loop_
_entity_poly.entity_id
_entity_poly.type
_entity_poly.pdbx_seq_one_letter_code
_entity_poly.pdbx_strand_id
1 'polypeptide(L)'
;YGYPSRYSALLAQRAKAGQGAPWTTANISIPGDNTVKVLDRWARDLPPQQGRYVVYALALGNEGIHGGGRPKFNQFRDNMQVLIAKARAAGLVPVVTNSYTRNDYTPEDYAYIRQMNLLLHAWAVPTVNLLGAVDDGQGHWAAGYFDDALHPNDRGHAELACAWVPSLFDALRAGKPLPHHQATAGVRLAPNAPLTLVPEALVHPFTQVVSFRTTNSGQLLTLGDSTRTGSLGIEPGGELAYASALGGRLRSPARVNDNRWHQVALTHYFARGETLLYLDGTAVGRLPEQLHLRQLQLGGRHAPRGTRYRNWLFYRAGMNADELRALAADSLLKSSLELYAPLDGRRSAAPDSLANLAQSLNKLLAPRPAPNQKRERRSARRPLLLPNP
;
A
#
# COMPACT_ATOMS: atom_id res chain seq x y z
N TYR A 1 -8.30 -7.60 -21.86
CA TYR A 1 -8.63 -8.55 -20.74
C TYR A 1 -8.86 -7.78 -19.45
N GLY A 2 -9.86 -8.17 -18.67
CA GLY A 2 -10.22 -7.50 -17.41
C GLY A 2 -9.15 -7.60 -16.32
N TYR A 3 -9.16 -6.66 -15.37
CA TYR A 3 -8.16 -6.59 -14.28
C TYR A 3 -8.02 -7.87 -13.44
N PRO A 4 -9.08 -8.66 -13.14
CA PRO A 4 -8.90 -9.92 -12.41
C PRO A 4 -8.11 -10.95 -13.22
N SER A 5 -8.31 -11.00 -14.54
CA SER A 5 -7.55 -11.89 -15.43
C SER A 5 -6.08 -11.49 -15.52
N ARG A 6 -5.79 -10.18 -15.52
CA ARG A 6 -4.40 -9.67 -15.45
C ARG A 6 -3.73 -10.05 -14.13
N TYR A 7 -4.47 -10.01 -13.02
CA TYR A 7 -3.97 -10.48 -11.73
C TYR A 7 -3.77 -12.01 -11.71
N SER A 8 -4.66 -12.81 -12.30
CA SER A 8 -4.43 -14.26 -12.49
C SER A 8 -3.16 -14.55 -13.28
N ALA A 9 -2.87 -13.76 -14.32
CA ALA A 9 -1.62 -13.89 -15.09
C ALA A 9 -0.39 -13.57 -14.22
N LEU A 10 -0.47 -12.55 -13.34
CA LEU A 10 0.58 -12.25 -12.37
C LEU A 10 0.80 -13.39 -11.38
N LEU A 11 -0.26 -14.00 -10.86
CA LEU A 11 -0.16 -15.18 -9.99
C LEU A 11 0.54 -16.35 -10.69
N ALA A 12 0.19 -16.61 -11.95
CA ALA A 12 0.84 -17.65 -12.76
C ALA A 12 2.32 -17.35 -13.02
N GLN A 13 2.68 -16.08 -13.28
CA GLN A 13 4.08 -15.65 -13.42
C GLN A 13 4.87 -15.86 -12.13
N ARG A 14 4.28 -15.48 -10.98
CA ARG A 14 4.89 -15.71 -9.66
C ARG A 14 5.11 -17.19 -9.38
N ALA A 15 4.16 -18.05 -9.73
CA ALA A 15 4.30 -19.50 -9.60
C ALA A 15 5.47 -20.04 -10.43
N LYS A 16 5.58 -19.63 -11.70
CA LYS A 16 6.69 -20.01 -12.60
C LYS A 16 8.05 -19.53 -12.08
N ALA A 17 8.09 -18.39 -11.40
CA ALA A 17 9.29 -17.85 -10.78
C ALA A 17 9.63 -18.47 -9.40
N GLY A 18 8.84 -19.44 -8.90
CA GLY A 18 9.03 -20.03 -7.57
C GLY A 18 8.69 -19.09 -6.42
N GLN A 19 7.93 -18.02 -6.67
CA GLN A 19 7.58 -16.97 -5.70
C GLN A 19 6.16 -17.10 -5.15
N GLY A 20 5.34 -18.02 -5.67
CA GLY A 20 3.95 -18.21 -5.29
C GLY A 20 3.41 -19.61 -5.57
N ALA A 21 2.17 -19.87 -5.14
CA ALA A 21 1.46 -21.11 -5.46
C ALA A 21 1.11 -21.21 -6.95
N PRO A 22 0.97 -22.42 -7.50
CA PRO A 22 0.30 -22.62 -8.78
C PRO A 22 -1.22 -22.42 -8.63
N TRP A 23 -1.65 -21.16 -8.62
CA TRP A 23 -3.05 -20.80 -8.47
C TRP A 23 -3.87 -21.12 -9.73
N THR A 24 -5.06 -21.68 -9.54
CA THR A 24 -6.11 -21.79 -10.58
C THR A 24 -7.24 -20.82 -10.25
N THR A 25 -7.78 -20.16 -11.27
CA THR A 25 -8.85 -19.17 -11.10
C THR A 25 -10.02 -19.48 -12.02
N ALA A 26 -11.24 -19.33 -11.52
CA ALA A 26 -12.47 -19.37 -12.31
C ALA A 26 -13.14 -17.99 -12.29
N ASN A 27 -13.68 -17.56 -13.44
CA ASN A 27 -14.45 -16.32 -13.54
C ASN A 27 -15.93 -16.67 -13.70
N ILE A 28 -16.73 -16.28 -12.71
CA ILE A 28 -18.19 -16.47 -12.68
C ILE A 28 -18.94 -15.12 -12.70
N SER A 29 -18.28 -14.04 -13.10
CA SER A 29 -18.88 -12.70 -13.17
C SER A 29 -19.90 -12.61 -14.29
N ILE A 30 -21.03 -11.94 -14.01
CA ILE A 30 -22.05 -11.59 -15.00
C ILE A 30 -22.13 -10.06 -15.07
N PRO A 31 -21.99 -9.43 -16.25
CA PRO A 31 -22.10 -7.99 -16.40
C PRO A 31 -23.42 -7.43 -15.86
N GLY A 32 -23.36 -6.29 -15.16
CA GLY A 32 -24.54 -5.62 -14.60
C GLY A 32 -25.11 -6.28 -13.33
N ASP A 33 -24.38 -7.21 -12.71
CA ASP A 33 -24.74 -7.76 -11.42
C ASP A 33 -24.52 -6.77 -10.28
N ASN A 34 -25.49 -6.74 -9.37
CA ASN A 34 -25.42 -6.11 -8.07
C ASN A 34 -25.49 -7.17 -6.96
N THR A 35 -25.42 -6.76 -5.70
CA THR A 35 -25.38 -7.71 -4.59
C THR A 35 -26.64 -8.59 -4.49
N VAL A 36 -27.82 -8.10 -4.88
CA VAL A 36 -29.07 -8.88 -4.89
C VAL A 36 -28.99 -10.03 -5.88
N LYS A 37 -28.62 -9.74 -7.13
CA LYS A 37 -28.48 -10.78 -8.17
C LYS A 37 -27.40 -11.80 -7.83
N VAL A 38 -26.29 -11.37 -7.22
CA VAL A 38 -25.23 -12.29 -6.78
C VAL A 38 -25.71 -13.19 -5.64
N LEU A 39 -26.51 -12.68 -4.70
CA LEU A 39 -27.12 -13.50 -3.65
C LEU A 39 -28.04 -14.59 -4.25
N ASP A 40 -28.87 -14.23 -5.22
CA ASP A 40 -29.83 -15.14 -5.85
C ASP A 40 -29.15 -16.30 -6.59
N ARG A 41 -27.99 -16.05 -7.20
CA ARG A 41 -27.22 -17.08 -7.92
C ARG A 41 -26.10 -17.72 -7.13
N TRP A 42 -25.86 -17.30 -5.89
CA TRP A 42 -24.67 -17.68 -5.13
C TRP A 42 -24.46 -19.20 -5.06
N ALA A 43 -25.52 -19.94 -4.69
CA ALA A 43 -25.45 -21.39 -4.51
C ALA A 43 -25.25 -22.17 -5.82
N ARG A 44 -25.74 -21.60 -6.92
CA ARG A 44 -25.60 -22.19 -8.26
C ARG A 44 -24.20 -21.96 -8.82
N ASP A 45 -23.62 -20.79 -8.59
CA ASP A 45 -22.43 -20.37 -9.34
C ASP A 45 -21.11 -20.54 -8.57
N LEU A 46 -21.10 -20.32 -7.25
CA LEU A 46 -19.85 -20.34 -6.46
C LEU A 46 -19.46 -21.73 -5.92
N PRO A 47 -20.31 -22.48 -5.19
CA PRO A 47 -19.94 -23.80 -4.66
C PRO A 47 -19.40 -24.79 -5.70
N PRO A 48 -19.93 -24.87 -6.93
CA PRO A 48 -19.40 -25.80 -7.94
C PRO A 48 -17.96 -25.51 -8.36
N GLN A 49 -17.44 -24.30 -8.10
CA GLN A 49 -16.04 -23.97 -8.42
C GLN A 49 -15.05 -24.64 -7.46
N GLN A 50 -15.50 -25.17 -6.31
CA GLN A 50 -14.66 -25.83 -5.30
C GLN A 50 -13.41 -25.01 -4.90
N GLY A 51 -13.53 -23.68 -4.95
CA GLY A 51 -12.44 -22.77 -4.61
C GLY A 51 -12.19 -22.71 -3.10
N ARG A 52 -10.95 -22.34 -2.72
CA ARG A 52 -10.62 -21.99 -1.32
C ARG A 52 -10.89 -20.51 -1.01
N TYR A 53 -10.87 -19.67 -2.03
CA TYR A 53 -11.02 -18.22 -1.93
C TYR A 53 -12.12 -17.74 -2.87
N VAL A 54 -12.79 -16.65 -2.50
CA VAL A 54 -13.73 -15.95 -3.38
C VAL A 54 -13.40 -14.47 -3.40
N VAL A 55 -13.36 -13.88 -4.59
CA VAL A 55 -13.27 -12.43 -4.77
C VAL A 55 -14.66 -11.90 -5.08
N TYR A 56 -15.17 -11.02 -4.23
CA TYR A 56 -16.36 -10.23 -4.51
C TYR A 56 -15.93 -8.88 -5.12
N ALA A 57 -16.01 -8.81 -6.44
CA ALA A 57 -15.68 -7.65 -7.24
C ALA A 57 -16.94 -6.85 -7.65
N LEU A 58 -17.75 -6.49 -6.65
CA LEU A 58 -18.98 -5.69 -6.83
C LEU A 58 -18.71 -4.23 -6.47
N ALA A 59 -19.43 -3.31 -7.09
CA ALA A 59 -19.30 -1.88 -6.84
C ALA A 59 -20.67 -1.21 -6.74
N LEU A 60 -20.72 -0.10 -5.99
CA LEU A 60 -21.92 0.73 -5.82
C LEU A 60 -22.53 1.21 -7.14
N GLY A 61 -21.72 1.33 -8.20
CA GLY A 61 -22.21 1.66 -9.54
C GLY A 61 -23.30 0.71 -10.03
N ASN A 62 -23.08 -0.61 -9.98
CA ASN A 62 -24.10 -1.59 -10.36
C ASN A 62 -25.20 -1.75 -9.30
N GLU A 63 -24.90 -1.41 -8.05
CA GLU A 63 -25.94 -1.32 -7.02
C GLU A 63 -26.99 -0.23 -7.33
N GLY A 64 -26.65 0.71 -8.22
CA GLY A 64 -27.51 1.80 -8.65
C GLY A 64 -27.36 3.04 -7.77
N ILE A 65 -26.14 3.32 -7.27
CA ILE A 65 -25.92 4.48 -6.41
C ILE A 65 -26.31 5.80 -7.08
N HIS A 66 -26.05 5.91 -8.39
CA HIS A 66 -26.43 7.07 -9.20
C HIS A 66 -27.96 7.23 -9.22
N GLY A 67 -28.44 8.30 -8.59
CA GLY A 67 -29.87 8.56 -8.37
C GLY A 67 -30.54 7.69 -7.29
N GLY A 68 -29.85 6.67 -6.77
CA GLY A 68 -30.37 5.75 -5.75
C GLY A 68 -29.92 6.05 -4.32
N GLY A 69 -28.84 6.81 -4.13
CA GLY A 69 -28.41 7.39 -2.86
C GLY A 69 -28.28 6.41 -1.68
N ARG A 70 -28.58 6.90 -0.46
CA ARG A 70 -28.43 6.15 0.79
C ARG A 70 -29.11 4.77 0.81
N PRO A 71 -30.32 4.56 0.24
CA PRO A 71 -30.91 3.23 0.12
C PRO A 71 -29.99 2.22 -0.58
N LYS A 72 -29.37 2.58 -1.71
CA LYS A 72 -28.45 1.70 -2.44
C LYS A 72 -27.12 1.52 -1.72
N PHE A 73 -26.63 2.55 -1.05
CA PHE A 73 -25.49 2.44 -0.15
C PHE A 73 -25.72 1.37 0.94
N ASN A 74 -26.87 1.42 1.63
CA ASN A 74 -27.21 0.46 2.68
C ASN A 74 -27.41 -0.95 2.11
N GLN A 75 -28.09 -1.08 0.96
CA GLN A 75 -28.30 -2.35 0.27
C GLN A 75 -26.96 -3.04 -0.04
N PHE A 76 -26.00 -2.32 -0.62
CA PHE A 76 -24.66 -2.84 -0.87
C PHE A 76 -23.99 -3.29 0.43
N ARG A 77 -23.97 -2.41 1.45
CA ARG A 77 -23.32 -2.69 2.74
C ARG A 77 -23.84 -3.99 3.34
N ASP A 78 -25.16 -4.12 3.43
CA ASP A 78 -25.82 -5.21 4.16
C ASP A 78 -25.69 -6.53 3.38
N ASN A 79 -25.96 -6.51 2.08
CA ASN A 79 -25.86 -7.72 1.25
C ASN A 79 -24.41 -8.22 1.11
N MET A 80 -23.43 -7.32 1.07
CA MET A 80 -22.02 -7.73 1.10
C MET A 80 -21.65 -8.46 2.39
N GLN A 81 -22.18 -8.06 3.55
CA GLN A 81 -21.98 -8.81 4.80
C GLN A 81 -22.59 -10.21 4.72
N VAL A 82 -23.77 -10.35 4.10
CA VAL A 82 -24.40 -11.66 3.86
C VAL A 82 -23.51 -12.53 2.95
N LEU A 83 -23.01 -12.00 1.84
CA LEU A 83 -22.12 -12.71 0.92
C LEU A 83 -20.82 -13.17 1.60
N ILE A 84 -20.23 -12.31 2.42
CA ILE A 84 -19.03 -12.63 3.23
C ILE A 84 -19.34 -13.75 4.23
N ALA A 85 -20.48 -13.67 4.94
CA ALA A 85 -20.89 -14.69 5.90
C ALA A 85 -21.15 -16.05 5.22
N LYS A 86 -21.85 -16.07 4.08
CA LYS A 86 -22.09 -17.29 3.28
C LYS A 86 -20.79 -17.93 2.83
N ALA A 87 -19.82 -17.14 2.33
CA ALA A 87 -18.50 -17.65 1.96
C ALA A 87 -17.80 -18.32 3.15
N ARG A 88 -17.74 -17.66 4.31
CA ARG A 88 -17.11 -18.23 5.51
C ARG A 88 -17.81 -19.50 5.98
N ALA A 89 -19.14 -19.54 5.98
CA ALA A 89 -19.92 -20.71 6.38
C ALA A 89 -19.64 -21.93 5.47
N ALA A 90 -19.34 -21.69 4.20
CA ALA A 90 -18.92 -22.72 3.25
C ALA A 90 -17.41 -22.99 3.25
N GLY A 91 -16.66 -22.47 4.24
CA GLY A 91 -15.22 -22.70 4.38
C GLY A 91 -14.33 -21.94 3.39
N LEU A 92 -14.87 -20.94 2.69
CA LEU A 92 -14.13 -20.05 1.80
C LEU A 92 -13.54 -18.87 2.56
N VAL A 93 -12.43 -18.33 2.06
CA VAL A 93 -11.88 -17.04 2.51
C VAL A 93 -12.32 -15.94 1.52
N PRO A 94 -13.22 -15.02 1.91
CA PRO A 94 -13.64 -13.93 1.04
C PRO A 94 -12.55 -12.85 0.94
N VAL A 95 -12.49 -12.19 -0.21
CA VAL A 95 -11.72 -10.98 -0.51
C VAL A 95 -12.65 -10.00 -1.22
N VAL A 96 -12.60 -8.71 -0.90
CA VAL A 96 -13.53 -7.71 -1.44
C VAL A 96 -12.78 -6.59 -2.16
N THR A 97 -13.22 -6.18 -3.34
CA THR A 97 -12.68 -4.96 -3.95
C THR A 97 -13.47 -3.74 -3.49
N ASN A 98 -12.79 -2.61 -3.35
CA ASN A 98 -13.43 -1.31 -3.20
C ASN A 98 -14.27 -0.98 -4.44
N SER A 99 -15.25 -0.09 -4.27
CA SER A 99 -15.95 0.53 -5.41
C SER A 99 -14.98 1.46 -6.14
N TYR A 100 -15.09 1.52 -7.47
CA TYR A 100 -14.31 2.41 -8.32
C TYR A 100 -15.21 3.43 -9.02
N THR A 101 -14.58 4.16 -9.93
CA THR A 101 -15.08 5.36 -10.58
C THR A 101 -16.09 5.10 -11.72
N ARG A 102 -16.91 6.10 -12.07
CA ARG A 102 -17.77 6.13 -13.28
C ARG A 102 -17.97 7.57 -13.73
N ASN A 103 -17.94 7.84 -15.03
CA ASN A 103 -18.05 9.22 -15.56
C ASN A 103 -19.42 9.87 -15.35
N ASP A 104 -20.46 9.09 -15.01
CA ASP A 104 -21.80 9.61 -14.72
C ASP A 104 -22.02 9.95 -13.24
N TYR A 105 -21.03 9.72 -12.37
CA TYR A 105 -21.16 10.07 -10.96
C TYR A 105 -21.27 11.58 -10.74
N THR A 106 -22.19 11.94 -9.86
CA THR A 106 -22.28 13.27 -9.26
C THR A 106 -21.32 13.39 -8.07
N PRO A 107 -21.07 14.61 -7.54
CA PRO A 107 -20.34 14.77 -6.29
C PRO A 107 -20.95 14.02 -5.11
N GLU A 108 -22.28 13.84 -5.08
CA GLU A 108 -22.97 13.04 -4.06
C GLU A 108 -22.66 11.54 -4.22
N ASP A 109 -22.74 11.02 -5.45
CA ASP A 109 -22.39 9.62 -5.73
C ASP A 109 -20.94 9.35 -5.30
N TYR A 110 -20.01 10.22 -5.66
CA TYR A 110 -18.61 10.10 -5.30
C TYR A 110 -18.41 10.13 -3.77
N ALA A 111 -19.18 10.94 -3.04
CA ALA A 111 -19.14 10.93 -1.57
C ALA A 111 -19.55 9.56 -0.99
N TYR A 112 -20.60 8.93 -1.53
CA TYR A 112 -20.97 7.56 -1.13
C TYR A 112 -19.89 6.53 -1.48
N ILE A 113 -19.23 6.66 -2.63
CA ILE A 113 -18.11 5.80 -3.03
C ILE A 113 -16.98 5.89 -2.00
N ARG A 114 -16.54 7.11 -1.65
CA ARG A 114 -15.49 7.31 -0.64
C ARG A 114 -15.92 6.78 0.73
N GLN A 115 -17.16 7.02 1.14
CA GLN A 115 -17.69 6.52 2.41
C GLN A 115 -17.71 4.98 2.47
N MET A 116 -18.13 4.31 1.39
CA MET A 116 -18.16 2.85 1.33
C MET A 116 -16.75 2.27 1.34
N ASN A 117 -15.82 2.88 0.59
CA ASN A 117 -14.43 2.43 0.56
C ASN A 117 -13.75 2.57 1.93
N LEU A 118 -14.02 3.65 2.66
CA LEU A 118 -13.61 3.78 4.06
C LEU A 118 -14.23 2.71 4.97
N LEU A 119 -15.51 2.40 4.78
CA LEU A 119 -16.18 1.35 5.56
C LEU A 119 -15.57 -0.04 5.27
N LEU A 120 -15.22 -0.33 4.02
CA LEU A 120 -14.57 -1.58 3.61
C LEU A 120 -13.22 -1.78 4.30
N HIS A 121 -12.45 -0.70 4.53
CA HIS A 121 -11.21 -0.78 5.31
C HIS A 121 -11.43 -1.31 6.74
N ALA A 122 -12.61 -1.12 7.33
CA ALA A 122 -12.91 -1.58 8.69
C ALA A 122 -13.41 -3.04 8.75
N TRP A 123 -13.89 -3.61 7.64
CA TRP A 123 -14.47 -4.95 7.63
C TRP A 123 -13.43 -6.04 7.90
N ALA A 124 -13.81 -7.14 8.54
CA ALA A 124 -12.90 -8.25 8.84
C ALA A 124 -12.57 -9.13 7.60
N VAL A 125 -12.21 -8.51 6.47
CA VAL A 125 -11.95 -9.17 5.19
C VAL A 125 -10.77 -8.49 4.47
N PRO A 126 -9.90 -9.19 3.72
CA PRO A 126 -8.91 -8.57 2.88
C PRO A 126 -9.58 -7.72 1.79
N THR A 127 -9.01 -6.55 1.50
CA THR A 127 -9.59 -5.60 0.55
C THR A 127 -8.60 -5.04 -0.47
N VAL A 128 -9.09 -4.56 -1.61
CA VAL A 128 -8.28 -3.98 -2.70
C VAL A 128 -8.82 -2.61 -3.09
N ASN A 129 -7.99 -1.56 -3.05
CA ASN A 129 -8.39 -0.19 -3.35
C ASN A 129 -8.34 0.08 -4.86
N LEU A 130 -9.44 -0.22 -5.55
CA LEU A 130 -9.58 0.02 -6.99
C LEU A 130 -9.76 1.50 -7.34
N LEU A 131 -10.42 2.29 -6.48
CA LEU A 131 -10.65 3.73 -6.74
C LEU A 131 -9.33 4.47 -6.91
N GLY A 132 -8.39 4.25 -5.98
CA GLY A 132 -7.10 4.92 -5.95
C GLY A 132 -6.18 4.66 -7.15
N ALA A 133 -6.57 3.77 -8.05
CA ALA A 133 -5.84 3.48 -9.28
C ALA A 133 -6.33 4.34 -10.46
N VAL A 134 -7.63 4.67 -10.52
CA VAL A 134 -8.27 5.17 -11.75
C VAL A 134 -9.10 6.45 -11.57
N ASP A 135 -9.24 6.94 -10.34
CA ASP A 135 -9.99 8.16 -10.02
C ASP A 135 -9.28 9.43 -10.51
N ASP A 136 -10.03 10.35 -11.11
CA ASP A 136 -9.58 11.69 -11.48
C ASP A 136 -9.63 12.70 -10.31
N GLY A 137 -10.16 12.26 -9.16
CA GLY A 137 -10.37 13.04 -7.94
C GLY A 137 -11.77 13.64 -7.83
N GLN A 138 -12.66 13.34 -8.77
CA GLN A 138 -14.07 13.75 -8.80
C GLN A 138 -15.01 12.54 -8.83
N GLY A 139 -14.48 11.32 -8.79
CA GLY A 139 -15.27 10.11 -8.98
C GLY A 139 -15.49 9.77 -10.44
N HIS A 140 -14.70 10.33 -11.36
CA HIS A 140 -14.69 9.98 -12.78
C HIS A 140 -13.42 9.23 -13.18
N TRP A 141 -13.43 8.63 -14.37
CA TRP A 141 -12.26 7.95 -14.90
C TRP A 141 -11.18 8.97 -15.24
N ALA A 142 -9.95 8.71 -14.83
CA ALA A 142 -8.80 9.44 -15.35
C ALA A 142 -8.78 9.39 -16.89
N ALA A 143 -8.39 10.52 -17.51
CA ALA A 143 -8.46 10.68 -18.96
C ALA A 143 -7.71 9.56 -19.70
N GLY A 144 -8.39 8.88 -20.63
CA GLY A 144 -7.82 7.80 -21.42
C GLY A 144 -7.80 6.42 -20.75
N TYR A 145 -8.41 6.25 -19.58
CA TYR A 145 -8.52 4.96 -18.87
C TYR A 145 -9.91 4.30 -18.95
N PHE A 146 -10.83 4.85 -19.76
CA PHE A 146 -12.19 4.34 -19.93
C PHE A 146 -12.54 4.02 -21.38
N ASP A 147 -13.49 3.10 -21.55
CA ASP A 147 -14.07 2.71 -22.85
C ASP A 147 -15.42 3.41 -23.04
N ASP A 148 -16.28 3.35 -22.02
CA ASP A 148 -17.52 4.10 -21.92
C ASP A 148 -17.64 4.78 -20.54
N ALA A 149 -18.79 5.37 -20.23
CA ALA A 149 -18.98 6.06 -18.97
C ALA A 149 -18.87 5.13 -17.73
N LEU A 150 -19.14 3.83 -17.89
CA LEU A 150 -19.26 2.87 -16.81
C LEU A 150 -18.05 1.93 -16.70
N HIS A 151 -17.31 1.74 -17.80
CA HIS A 151 -16.33 0.67 -17.95
C HIS A 151 -14.93 1.20 -18.29
N PRO A 152 -13.88 0.59 -17.68
CA PRO A 152 -12.51 0.88 -18.06
C PRO A 152 -12.19 0.33 -19.44
N ASN A 153 -11.27 0.97 -20.15
CA ASN A 153 -10.63 0.36 -21.32
C ASN A 153 -9.47 -0.55 -20.88
N ASP A 154 -8.68 -1.05 -21.82
CA ASP A 154 -7.53 -1.91 -21.51
C ASP A 154 -6.47 -1.25 -20.62
N ARG A 155 -6.26 0.08 -20.72
CA ARG A 155 -5.37 0.83 -19.83
C ARG A 155 -5.97 0.93 -18.43
N GLY A 156 -7.26 1.24 -18.32
CA GLY A 156 -8.00 1.20 -17.04
C GLY A 156 -7.91 -0.15 -16.35
N HIS A 157 -8.08 -1.24 -17.10
CA HIS A 157 -7.91 -2.59 -16.57
C HIS A 157 -6.48 -2.91 -16.14
N ALA A 158 -5.46 -2.43 -16.87
CA ALA A 158 -4.06 -2.60 -16.46
C ALA A 158 -3.76 -1.84 -15.15
N GLU A 159 -4.30 -0.64 -15.02
CA GLU A 159 -4.12 0.22 -13.85
C GLU A 159 -4.79 -0.38 -12.60
N LEU A 160 -6.05 -0.81 -12.72
CA LEU A 160 -6.77 -1.52 -11.66
C LEU A 160 -6.03 -2.79 -11.20
N ALA A 161 -5.34 -3.49 -12.10
CA ALA A 161 -4.56 -4.68 -11.75
C ALA A 161 -3.32 -4.34 -10.90
N CYS A 162 -2.73 -3.15 -11.09
CA CYS A 162 -1.60 -2.69 -10.28
C CYS A 162 -1.98 -2.43 -8.81
N ALA A 163 -3.29 -2.27 -8.53
CA ALA A 163 -3.78 -2.08 -7.18
C ALA A 163 -3.76 -3.34 -6.30
N TRP A 164 -3.60 -4.51 -6.90
CA TRP A 164 -3.58 -5.76 -6.17
C TRP A 164 -2.20 -6.01 -5.56
N VAL A 165 -2.18 -6.41 -4.29
CA VAL A 165 -0.95 -6.91 -3.66
C VAL A 165 -0.54 -8.22 -4.36
N PRO A 166 0.64 -8.29 -4.99
CA PRO A 166 1.01 -9.44 -5.83
C PRO A 166 0.97 -10.77 -5.08
N SER A 167 1.40 -10.78 -3.81
CA SER A 167 1.44 -11.96 -2.95
C SER A 167 0.21 -12.16 -2.06
N LEU A 168 -0.91 -11.45 -2.27
CA LEU A 168 -2.09 -11.51 -1.38
C LEU A 168 -2.53 -12.95 -1.08
N PHE A 169 -2.80 -13.74 -2.12
CA PHE A 169 -3.28 -15.12 -1.93
C PHE A 169 -2.21 -16.04 -1.37
N ASP A 170 -0.93 -15.81 -1.69
CA ASP A 170 0.18 -16.55 -1.09
C ASP A 170 0.28 -16.27 0.41
N ALA A 171 0.08 -15.02 0.83
CA ALA A 171 0.02 -14.61 2.23
C ALA A 171 -1.19 -15.19 2.97
N LEU A 172 -2.37 -15.18 2.34
CA LEU A 172 -3.57 -15.82 2.90
C LEU A 172 -3.37 -17.33 3.06
N ARG A 173 -2.76 -17.99 2.07
CA ARG A 173 -2.41 -19.42 2.14
C ARG A 173 -1.42 -19.72 3.26
N ALA A 174 -0.46 -18.83 3.48
CA ALA A 174 0.48 -18.91 4.60
C ALA A 174 -0.16 -18.58 5.96
N GLY A 175 -1.46 -18.30 6.01
CA GLY A 175 -2.17 -18.04 7.26
C GLY A 175 -1.92 -16.66 7.85
N LYS A 176 -1.44 -15.69 7.05
CA LYS A 176 -1.23 -14.32 7.57
C LYS A 176 -2.57 -13.72 8.03
N PRO A 177 -2.65 -13.27 9.30
CA PRO A 177 -3.88 -12.70 9.82
C PRO A 177 -4.20 -11.38 9.13
N LEU A 178 -5.42 -10.89 9.32
CA LEU A 178 -5.74 -9.51 8.97
C LEU A 178 -4.83 -8.55 9.76
N PRO A 179 -4.32 -7.49 9.11
CA PRO A 179 -3.49 -6.52 9.78
C PRO A 179 -4.33 -5.79 10.84
N HIS A 180 -3.76 -5.62 12.03
CA HIS A 180 -4.33 -4.88 13.15
C HIS A 180 -3.30 -3.89 13.65
N HIS A 181 -3.76 -2.74 14.14
CA HIS A 181 -2.85 -1.72 14.66
C HIS A 181 -2.05 -2.27 15.85
N GLN A 182 -0.73 -2.11 15.81
CA GLN A 182 0.17 -2.48 16.89
C GLN A 182 0.72 -1.21 17.57
N ALA A 183 0.54 -1.12 18.88
CA ALA A 183 1.17 -0.07 19.68
C ALA A 183 2.69 -0.17 19.57
N THR A 184 3.35 0.98 19.37
CA THR A 184 4.78 1.03 19.13
C THR A 184 5.37 2.30 19.74
N ALA A 185 6.53 2.16 20.39
CA ALA A 185 7.31 3.30 20.83
C ALA A 185 8.11 3.93 19.68
N GLY A 186 8.28 3.23 18.56
CA GLY A 186 9.16 3.59 17.45
C GLY A 186 10.64 3.28 17.71
N VAL A 187 11.40 3.12 16.62
CA VAL A 187 12.84 2.79 16.61
C VAL A 187 13.69 3.98 16.17
N ARG A 188 14.98 3.92 16.50
CA ARG A 188 16.02 4.72 15.82
C ARG A 188 16.74 3.81 14.84
N LEU A 189 17.03 4.35 13.65
CA LEU A 189 17.84 3.67 12.65
C LEU A 189 19.28 4.17 12.75
N ALA A 190 20.25 3.27 12.62
CA ALA A 190 21.65 3.69 12.56
C ALA A 190 21.93 4.38 11.21
N PRO A 191 22.85 5.37 11.15
CA PRO A 191 23.11 6.12 9.92
C PRO A 191 23.47 5.24 8.71
N ASN A 192 24.19 4.13 8.93
CA ASN A 192 24.57 3.21 7.85
C ASN A 192 23.64 1.99 7.75
N ALA A 193 22.47 2.03 8.40
CA ALA A 193 21.50 0.95 8.41
C ALA A 193 20.09 1.39 7.98
N PRO A 194 19.92 1.94 6.76
CA PRO A 194 18.59 2.27 6.27
C PRO A 194 17.74 1.00 6.08
N LEU A 195 16.42 1.15 6.21
CA LEU A 195 15.47 0.10 5.86
C LEU A 195 15.02 0.29 4.42
N THR A 196 14.95 -0.79 3.66
CA THR A 196 14.58 -0.75 2.24
C THR A 196 13.33 -1.56 1.99
N LEU A 197 12.36 -0.96 1.30
CA LEU A 197 11.24 -1.67 0.67
C LEU A 197 11.48 -1.70 -0.84
N VAL A 198 11.47 -2.90 -1.41
CA VAL A 198 11.34 -3.09 -2.86
C VAL A 198 9.94 -3.65 -3.09
N PRO A 199 8.99 -2.86 -3.59
CA PRO A 199 7.65 -3.37 -3.87
C PRO A 199 7.69 -4.57 -4.82
N GLU A 200 6.77 -5.51 -4.63
CA GLU A 200 6.62 -6.65 -5.53
C GLU A 200 6.08 -6.17 -6.89
N ALA A 201 6.56 -6.70 -8.01
CA ALA A 201 6.04 -6.39 -9.34
C ALA A 201 5.99 -4.87 -9.68
N LEU A 202 5.26 -4.50 -10.74
CA LEU A 202 5.11 -3.13 -11.21
C LEU A 202 4.19 -2.31 -10.29
N VAL A 203 4.68 -1.17 -9.79
CA VAL A 203 3.90 -0.19 -9.05
C VAL A 203 3.59 0.99 -9.96
N HIS A 204 2.30 1.27 -10.12
CA HIS A 204 1.79 2.51 -10.71
C HIS A 204 1.24 3.40 -9.59
N PRO A 205 0.00 3.21 -9.07
CA PRO A 205 -0.49 4.02 -7.99
C PRO A 205 0.11 3.54 -6.66
N PHE A 206 0.44 4.46 -5.76
CA PHE A 206 0.92 4.08 -4.44
C PHE A 206 0.64 5.15 -3.39
N THR A 207 0.63 4.72 -2.13
CA THR A 207 0.71 5.63 -0.99
C THR A 207 1.77 5.11 -0.03
N GLN A 208 2.74 5.94 0.32
CA GLN A 208 3.72 5.66 1.37
C GLN A 208 3.39 6.51 2.59
N VAL A 209 3.41 5.92 3.78
CA VAL A 209 3.13 6.60 5.05
C VAL A 209 4.20 6.25 6.06
N VAL A 210 4.77 7.23 6.74
CA VAL A 210 5.64 6.97 7.90
C VAL A 210 5.43 8.04 8.96
N SER A 211 5.44 7.64 10.23
CA SER A 211 5.50 8.58 11.34
C SER A 211 6.93 8.79 11.80
N PHE A 212 7.30 10.04 12.09
CA PHE A 212 8.63 10.42 12.54
C PHE A 212 8.57 11.42 13.70
N ARG A 213 9.68 11.50 14.45
CA ARG A 213 9.88 12.49 15.51
C ARG A 213 11.35 12.89 15.57
N THR A 214 11.64 14.20 15.47
CA THR A 214 13.01 14.71 15.43
C THR A 214 13.10 16.19 15.77
N THR A 215 14.32 16.67 16.01
CA THR A 215 14.68 18.09 16.19
C THR A 215 15.61 18.61 15.10
N ASN A 216 16.02 17.76 14.16
CA ASN A 216 17.06 18.06 13.18
C ASN A 216 16.50 18.06 11.76
N SER A 217 17.23 18.69 10.84
CA SER A 217 17.03 18.58 9.40
C SER A 217 17.73 17.35 8.82
N GLY A 218 17.28 16.91 7.64
CA GLY A 218 17.81 15.74 6.96
C GLY A 218 16.77 14.97 6.15
N GLN A 219 17.21 13.95 5.42
CA GLN A 219 16.36 13.14 4.55
C GLN A 219 15.73 11.98 5.33
N LEU A 220 14.41 12.00 5.48
CA LEU A 220 13.67 10.92 6.15
C LEU A 220 13.62 9.67 5.28
N LEU A 221 13.32 9.85 3.99
CA LEU A 221 13.09 8.76 3.05
C LEU A 221 13.56 9.13 1.63
N THR A 222 14.11 8.16 0.92
CA THR A 222 14.49 8.27 -0.50
C THR A 222 13.54 7.41 -1.35
N LEU A 223 13.10 7.96 -2.48
CA LEU A 223 12.27 7.27 -3.46
C LEU A 223 13.09 6.98 -4.71
N GLY A 224 13.36 5.71 -5.00
CA GLY A 224 13.97 5.29 -6.25
C GLY A 224 12.90 5.12 -7.32
N ASP A 225 12.81 6.09 -8.23
CA ASP A 225 12.07 5.94 -9.49
C ASP A 225 12.93 5.19 -10.51
N SER A 226 12.30 4.68 -11.58
CA SER A 226 12.99 4.04 -12.70
C SER A 226 14.09 4.90 -13.36
N THR A 227 13.99 6.23 -13.25
CA THR A 227 14.93 7.17 -13.86
C THR A 227 15.91 7.78 -12.86
N ARG A 228 15.40 8.27 -11.72
CA ARG A 228 16.13 9.11 -10.75
C ARG A 228 15.64 8.85 -9.33
N THR A 229 16.24 9.54 -8.37
CA THR A 229 15.80 9.50 -6.97
C THR A 229 15.08 10.77 -6.56
N GLY A 230 13.90 10.63 -5.96
CA GLY A 230 13.23 11.66 -5.18
C GLY A 230 13.56 11.52 -3.69
N SER A 231 13.18 12.51 -2.89
CA SER A 231 13.41 12.48 -1.45
C SER A 231 12.31 13.18 -0.66
N LEU A 232 12.10 12.71 0.55
CA LEU A 232 11.25 13.28 1.57
C LEU A 232 12.12 13.59 2.79
N GLY A 233 12.09 14.83 3.27
CA GLY A 233 13.00 15.26 4.34
C GLY A 233 12.54 16.51 5.06
N ILE A 234 13.36 16.94 5.99
CA ILE A 234 13.18 18.16 6.78
C ILE A 234 14.26 19.14 6.37
N GLU A 235 13.83 20.32 5.95
CA GLU A 235 14.69 21.40 5.50
C GLU A 235 15.40 22.09 6.66
N PRO A 236 16.44 22.91 6.42
CA PRO A 236 17.12 23.66 7.48
C PRO A 236 16.18 24.55 8.30
N GLY A 237 15.10 25.05 7.70
CA GLY A 237 14.06 25.82 8.38
C GLY A 237 13.12 24.97 9.26
N GLY A 238 13.21 23.64 9.19
CA GLY A 238 12.40 22.71 9.98
C GLY A 238 11.12 22.25 9.30
N GLU A 239 10.81 22.76 8.10
CA GLU A 239 9.64 22.34 7.32
C GLU A 239 9.88 20.99 6.64
N LEU A 240 8.83 20.20 6.50
CA LEU A 240 8.82 19.01 5.68
C LEU A 240 8.91 19.40 4.21
N ALA A 241 9.72 18.71 3.42
CA ALA A 241 9.79 18.89 1.98
C ALA A 241 9.79 17.55 1.24
N TYR A 242 9.13 17.55 0.09
CA TYR A 242 9.21 16.48 -0.91
C TYR A 242 9.85 17.04 -2.17
N ALA A 243 10.94 16.43 -2.62
CA ALA A 243 11.56 16.71 -3.92
C ALA A 243 11.33 15.51 -4.84
N SER A 244 10.67 15.74 -5.97
CA SER A 244 10.35 14.70 -6.94
C SER A 244 11.60 14.21 -7.69
N ALA A 245 11.58 12.94 -8.12
CA ALA A 245 12.57 12.37 -9.01
C ALA A 245 12.52 12.99 -10.43
N LEU A 246 11.35 13.45 -10.85
CA LEU A 246 11.07 13.99 -12.18
C LEU A 246 11.14 15.53 -12.23
N GLY A 247 11.10 16.19 -11.08
CA GLY A 247 11.27 17.63 -10.94
C GLY A 247 10.15 18.29 -10.14
N GLY A 248 10.44 19.46 -9.57
CA GLY A 248 9.52 20.14 -8.67
C GLY A 248 9.69 19.74 -7.21
N ARG A 249 9.10 20.56 -6.33
CA ARG A 249 9.27 20.44 -4.88
C ARG A 249 8.05 20.99 -4.15
N LEU A 250 7.65 20.29 -3.09
CA LEU A 250 6.63 20.71 -2.14
C LEU A 250 7.27 20.97 -0.78
N ARG A 251 6.72 21.91 -0.02
CA ARG A 251 7.17 22.25 1.34
C ARG A 251 5.96 22.53 2.22
N SER A 252 5.97 21.99 3.44
CA SER A 252 4.93 22.28 4.42
C SER A 252 5.02 23.74 4.90
N PRO A 253 3.89 24.38 5.23
CA PRO A 253 3.90 25.70 5.84
C PRO A 253 4.36 25.66 7.31
N ALA A 254 4.13 24.54 7.99
CA ALA A 254 4.53 24.34 9.38
C ALA A 254 5.88 23.64 9.51
N ARG A 255 6.59 23.92 10.60
CA ARG A 255 7.79 23.20 11.04
C ARG A 255 7.38 21.89 11.72
N VAL A 256 8.20 20.85 11.53
CA VAL A 256 7.98 19.48 12.02
C VAL A 256 9.20 18.92 12.79
N ASN A 257 10.21 19.75 13.02
CA ASN A 257 11.40 19.42 13.81
C ASN A 257 11.27 19.88 15.28
N ASP A 258 10.09 19.73 15.85
CA ASP A 258 9.70 20.22 17.18
C ASP A 258 9.72 19.12 18.26
N ASN A 259 10.28 17.95 17.94
CA ASN A 259 10.28 16.75 18.77
C ASN A 259 8.88 16.18 19.09
N ARG A 260 7.87 16.47 18.27
CA ARG A 260 6.56 15.80 18.30
C ARG A 260 6.47 14.73 17.22
N TRP A 261 5.54 13.79 17.39
CA TRP A 261 5.25 12.81 16.35
C TRP A 261 4.44 13.49 15.25
N HIS A 262 4.95 13.40 14.03
CA HIS A 262 4.27 13.79 12.81
C HIS A 262 4.11 12.57 11.91
N GLN A 263 3.05 12.53 11.12
CA GLN A 263 2.81 11.54 10.09
C GLN A 263 2.91 12.21 8.72
N VAL A 264 3.73 11.65 7.84
CA VAL A 264 3.82 12.10 6.46
C VAL A 264 3.32 11.00 5.53
N ALA A 265 2.45 11.40 4.61
CA ALA A 265 1.97 10.55 3.53
C ALA A 265 2.29 11.18 2.17
N LEU A 266 2.79 10.35 1.26
CA LEU A 266 2.97 10.71 -0.14
C LEU A 266 2.09 9.75 -0.96
N THR A 267 1.05 10.28 -1.59
CA THR A 267 0.11 9.51 -2.41
C THR A 267 0.29 9.88 -3.88
N HIS A 268 0.46 8.88 -4.73
CA HIS A 268 0.71 9.02 -6.16
C HIS A 268 -0.40 8.37 -6.97
N TYR A 269 -0.93 9.12 -7.93
CA TYR A 269 -1.96 8.71 -8.86
C TYR A 269 -1.37 8.65 -10.27
N PHE A 270 -0.96 7.46 -10.69
CA PHE A 270 -0.28 7.28 -11.97
C PHE A 270 -1.19 7.64 -13.15
N ALA A 271 -2.45 7.18 -13.13
CA ALA A 271 -3.42 7.50 -14.19
C ALA A 271 -3.75 9.00 -14.29
N ARG A 272 -3.77 9.70 -13.14
CA ARG A 272 -4.00 11.15 -13.07
C ARG A 272 -2.74 11.96 -13.40
N GLY A 273 -1.55 11.35 -13.27
CA GLY A 273 -0.28 12.03 -13.49
C GLY A 273 0.05 13.04 -12.40
N GLU A 274 -0.20 12.73 -11.13
CA GLU A 274 0.20 13.59 -10.02
C GLU A 274 0.57 12.85 -8.73
N THR A 275 1.37 13.51 -7.88
CA THR A 275 1.65 13.12 -6.50
C THR A 275 1.22 14.22 -5.55
N LEU A 276 0.58 13.83 -4.44
CA LEU A 276 0.18 14.73 -3.36
C LEU A 276 0.97 14.43 -2.09
N LEU A 277 1.39 15.49 -1.42
CA LEU A 277 2.01 15.43 -0.09
C LEU A 277 0.97 15.79 0.97
N TYR A 278 0.90 14.97 2.03
CA TYR A 278 0.10 15.22 3.22
C TYR A 278 0.99 15.20 4.47
N LEU A 279 0.70 16.10 5.40
CA LEU A 279 1.28 16.17 6.74
C LEU A 279 0.15 16.13 7.76
N ASP A 280 0.19 15.16 8.66
CA ASP A 280 -0.80 14.98 9.73
C ASP A 280 -2.25 14.99 9.20
N GLY A 281 -2.47 14.32 8.05
CA GLY A 281 -3.78 14.22 7.39
C GLY A 281 -4.21 15.47 6.60
N THR A 282 -3.40 16.53 6.61
CA THR A 282 -3.67 17.79 5.91
C THR A 282 -2.86 17.87 4.62
N ALA A 283 -3.51 18.27 3.51
CA ALA A 283 -2.83 18.42 2.23
C ALA A 283 -1.81 19.57 2.28
N VAL A 284 -0.58 19.29 1.84
CA VAL A 284 0.50 20.27 1.70
C VAL A 284 0.52 20.83 0.28
N GLY A 285 0.37 19.98 -0.72
CA GLY A 285 0.38 20.38 -2.13
C GLY A 285 0.44 19.18 -3.08
N ARG A 286 0.55 19.47 -4.38
CA ARG A 286 0.60 18.47 -5.45
C ARG A 286 1.67 18.81 -6.48
N LEU A 287 2.24 17.80 -7.13
CA LEU A 287 3.12 17.94 -8.30
C LEU A 287 2.55 17.14 -9.47
N PRO A 288 2.57 17.69 -10.71
CA PRO A 288 2.28 16.93 -11.91
C PRO A 288 3.47 16.02 -12.22
N GLU A 289 3.27 14.71 -12.13
CA GLU A 289 4.31 13.71 -12.37
C GLU A 289 3.71 12.31 -12.51
N GLN A 290 4.42 11.39 -13.17
CA GLN A 290 4.02 10.00 -13.32
C GLN A 290 5.21 9.09 -12.99
N LEU A 291 5.24 8.59 -11.75
CA LEU A 291 6.37 7.89 -11.17
C LEU A 291 6.26 6.37 -11.41
N HIS A 292 7.38 5.73 -11.72
CA HIS A 292 7.54 4.29 -11.80
C HIS A 292 8.41 3.82 -10.63
N LEU A 293 7.81 3.81 -9.43
CA LEU A 293 8.51 3.49 -8.18
C LEU A 293 9.15 2.09 -8.24
N ARG A 294 10.44 2.02 -7.94
CA ARG A 294 11.22 0.77 -7.84
C ARG A 294 11.60 0.43 -6.41
N GLN A 295 11.85 1.44 -5.58
CA GLN A 295 12.34 1.22 -4.22
C GLN A 295 12.02 2.42 -3.33
N LEU A 296 11.78 2.16 -2.04
CA LEU A 296 11.78 3.17 -0.98
C LEU A 296 12.86 2.83 0.04
N GLN A 297 13.56 3.84 0.54
CA GLN A 297 14.58 3.68 1.57
C GLN A 297 14.32 4.65 2.72
N LEU A 298 14.06 4.13 3.92
CA LEU A 298 13.83 4.89 5.15
C LEU A 298 15.12 5.02 5.96
N GLY A 299 15.45 6.25 6.36
CA GLY A 299 16.65 6.57 7.12
C GLY A 299 17.91 6.66 6.26
N GLY A 300 19.06 6.27 6.81
CA GLY A 300 20.36 6.34 6.14
C GLY A 300 21.23 7.51 6.60
N ARG A 301 22.37 7.72 5.94
CA ARG A 301 23.44 8.62 6.42
C ARG A 301 23.03 10.09 6.43
N HIS A 302 22.05 10.44 5.61
CA HIS A 302 21.49 11.79 5.50
C HIS A 302 20.25 12.00 6.38
N ALA A 303 19.84 10.97 7.14
CA ALA A 303 18.70 11.08 8.04
C ALA A 303 18.96 12.09 9.16
N PRO A 304 17.91 12.81 9.61
CA PRO A 304 18.11 13.75 10.70
C PRO A 304 18.59 13.02 11.95
N ARG A 305 19.62 13.58 12.61
CA ARG A 305 20.26 12.92 13.75
C ARG A 305 19.25 12.65 14.86
N GLY A 306 19.28 11.42 15.39
CA GLY A 306 18.41 11.02 16.50
C GLY A 306 16.93 10.87 16.16
N THR A 307 16.56 10.93 14.89
CA THR A 307 15.17 10.71 14.43
C THR A 307 14.66 9.35 14.88
N ARG A 308 13.40 9.34 15.31
CA ARG A 308 12.66 8.11 15.57
C ARG A 308 11.60 7.91 14.49
N TYR A 309 11.38 6.65 14.13
CA TYR A 309 10.39 6.25 13.13
C TYR A 309 9.43 5.23 13.74
N ARG A 310 8.16 5.27 13.32
CA ARG A 310 7.15 4.25 13.61
C ARG A 310 6.15 4.14 12.47
N ASN A 311 5.46 3.01 12.40
CA ASN A 311 4.35 2.79 11.48
C ASN A 311 4.72 3.15 10.03
N TRP A 312 5.60 2.35 9.41
CA TRP A 312 5.86 2.48 7.97
C TRP A 312 4.85 1.61 7.20
N LEU A 313 4.00 2.27 6.42
CA LEU A 313 2.99 1.63 5.59
C LEU A 313 3.24 1.92 4.11
N PHE A 314 2.97 0.93 3.26
CA PHE A 314 2.97 1.08 1.81
C PHE A 314 1.74 0.41 1.21
N TYR A 315 1.02 1.18 0.42
CA TYR A 315 -0.19 0.78 -0.28
C TYR A 315 0.05 0.83 -1.78
N ARG A 316 -0.52 -0.13 -2.51
CA ARG A 316 -0.54 -0.14 -3.97
C ARG A 316 -1.72 0.64 -4.53
N ALA A 317 -2.03 1.80 -3.96
CA ALA A 317 -3.11 2.65 -4.45
C ALA A 317 -2.86 4.09 -4.00
N GLY A 318 -3.32 5.05 -4.80
CA GLY A 318 -3.51 6.41 -4.33
C GLY A 318 -4.60 6.43 -3.25
N MET A 319 -4.47 7.32 -2.27
CA MET A 319 -5.45 7.51 -1.21
C MET A 319 -6.06 8.90 -1.29
N ASN A 320 -7.38 8.97 -1.15
CA ASN A 320 -8.12 10.23 -1.15
C ASN A 320 -8.05 10.92 0.23
N ALA A 321 -8.47 12.18 0.30
CA ALA A 321 -8.34 12.97 1.53
C ALA A 321 -9.05 12.35 2.76
N ASP A 322 -10.14 11.60 2.57
CA ASP A 322 -10.83 10.93 3.68
C ASP A 322 -10.00 9.76 4.24
N GLU A 323 -9.33 9.00 3.37
CA GLU A 323 -8.38 7.93 3.74
C GLU A 323 -7.16 8.50 4.47
N LEU A 324 -6.56 9.59 3.98
CA LEU A 324 -5.41 10.21 4.64
C LEU A 324 -5.77 10.80 6.02
N ARG A 325 -6.97 11.37 6.16
CA ARG A 325 -7.47 11.82 7.48
C ARG A 325 -7.66 10.66 8.45
N ALA A 326 -8.19 9.53 7.98
CA ALA A 326 -8.36 8.34 8.81
C ALA A 326 -7.00 7.80 9.29
N LEU A 327 -5.99 7.75 8.42
CA LEU A 327 -4.63 7.34 8.78
C LEU A 327 -3.98 8.28 9.81
N ALA A 328 -4.19 9.59 9.67
CA ALA A 328 -3.69 10.57 10.62
C ALA A 328 -4.39 10.50 11.98
N ALA A 329 -5.64 10.02 12.00
CA ALA A 329 -6.38 9.67 13.21
C ALA A 329 -6.06 8.25 13.73
N ASP A 330 -4.87 7.73 13.43
CA ASP A 330 -4.35 6.43 13.85
C ASP A 330 -5.18 5.20 13.41
N SER A 331 -6.06 5.34 12.41
CA SER A 331 -6.74 4.17 11.81
C SER A 331 -5.77 3.36 10.95
N LEU A 332 -5.80 2.03 11.06
CA LEU A 332 -5.10 1.16 10.13
C LEU A 332 -6.01 0.83 8.94
N LEU A 333 -5.74 1.46 7.80
CA LEU A 333 -6.36 1.12 6.54
C LEU A 333 -5.64 -0.10 5.94
N LYS A 334 -6.38 -1.00 5.27
CA LYS A 334 -5.82 -2.27 4.77
C LYS A 334 -6.02 -2.57 3.30
N SER A 335 -6.83 -1.78 2.58
CA SER A 335 -7.08 -2.06 1.17
C SER A 335 -5.79 -1.82 0.39
N SER A 336 -5.34 -2.83 -0.36
CA SER A 336 -4.08 -2.77 -1.12
C SER A 336 -2.82 -2.54 -0.26
N LEU A 337 -2.86 -2.84 1.04
CA LEU A 337 -1.72 -2.72 1.95
C LEU A 337 -0.70 -3.83 1.68
N GLU A 338 0.49 -3.46 1.21
CA GLU A 338 1.58 -4.40 0.94
C GLU A 338 2.63 -4.43 2.04
N LEU A 339 2.88 -3.30 2.69
CA LEU A 339 3.76 -3.23 3.85
C LEU A 339 3.00 -2.59 5.01
N TYR A 340 3.04 -3.23 6.17
CA TYR A 340 2.85 -2.56 7.45
C TYR A 340 3.93 -3.03 8.42
N ALA A 341 4.86 -2.14 8.71
CA ALA A 341 5.87 -2.34 9.74
C ALA A 341 5.61 -1.35 10.89
N PRO A 342 5.18 -1.81 12.07
CA PRO A 342 5.04 -0.94 13.24
C PRO A 342 6.35 -0.26 13.64
N LEU A 343 7.48 -0.90 13.30
CA LEU A 343 8.82 -0.51 13.73
C LEU A 343 8.89 -0.39 15.26
N ASP A 344 8.50 -1.46 15.94
CA ASP A 344 8.53 -1.56 17.40
C ASP A 344 9.76 -2.33 17.87
N GLY A 345 10.63 -1.71 18.65
CA GLY A 345 11.92 -2.33 18.98
C GLY A 345 12.61 -1.82 20.23
N ARG A 346 11.89 -1.29 21.22
CA ARG A 346 12.44 -0.81 22.52
C ARG A 346 13.89 -0.28 22.44
N ARG A 347 14.14 0.64 21.48
CA ARG A 347 15.37 1.42 21.19
C ARG A 347 16.26 0.99 20.01
N SER A 348 16.15 -0.21 19.41
CA SER A 348 16.90 -0.59 18.18
C SER A 348 16.14 -1.54 17.25
N ALA A 349 16.37 -1.45 15.93
CA ALA A 349 15.78 -2.37 14.96
C ALA A 349 16.30 -3.82 15.17
N ALA A 350 15.40 -4.73 15.53
CA ALA A 350 15.60 -6.19 15.59
C ALA A 350 14.75 -6.89 14.52
N PRO A 351 15.03 -8.15 14.12
CA PRO A 351 14.26 -8.85 13.09
C PRO A 351 12.74 -8.81 13.29
N ASP A 352 12.26 -8.98 14.53
CA ASP A 352 10.83 -8.93 14.86
C ASP A 352 10.23 -7.51 14.73
N SER A 353 11.05 -6.47 14.94
CA SER A 353 10.63 -5.07 14.79
C SER A 353 10.39 -4.65 13.33
N LEU A 354 10.94 -5.41 12.39
CA LEU A 354 10.89 -5.15 10.95
C LEU A 354 9.86 -6.04 10.25
N ALA A 355 9.10 -6.83 11.01
CA ALA A 355 8.09 -7.73 10.46
C ALA A 355 7.06 -6.95 9.64
N ASN A 356 6.79 -7.45 8.44
CA ASN A 356 5.67 -6.99 7.64
C ASN A 356 4.38 -7.67 8.13
N LEU A 357 3.48 -6.92 8.74
CA LEU A 357 2.18 -7.38 9.25
C LEU A 357 1.06 -7.30 8.22
N ALA A 358 1.30 -6.74 7.03
CA ALA A 358 0.33 -6.74 5.95
C ALA A 358 0.12 -8.17 5.40
N GLN A 359 -1.00 -8.39 4.70
CA GLN A 359 -1.28 -9.63 3.97
C GLN A 359 -0.52 -9.67 2.64
N SER A 360 0.81 -9.64 2.77
CA SER A 360 1.81 -9.72 1.73
C SER A 360 2.98 -10.58 2.22
N LEU A 361 3.70 -11.21 1.29
CA LEU A 361 4.96 -11.90 1.54
C LEU A 361 6.19 -11.00 1.38
N ASN A 362 6.01 -9.73 0.98
CA ASN A 362 7.10 -8.78 0.87
C ASN A 362 7.75 -8.52 2.25
N LYS A 363 9.03 -8.17 2.25
CA LYS A 363 9.87 -7.99 3.44
C LYS A 363 10.66 -6.70 3.36
N LEU A 364 10.86 -6.06 4.50
CA LEU A 364 11.86 -5.01 4.63
C LEU A 364 13.25 -5.61 4.60
N LEU A 365 14.14 -4.99 3.81
CA LEU A 365 15.54 -5.33 3.74
C LEU A 365 16.33 -4.38 4.65
N ALA A 366 17.06 -4.95 5.60
CA ALA A 366 18.10 -4.25 6.36
C ALA A 366 19.48 -4.60 5.77
N PRO A 367 20.46 -3.69 5.78
CA PRO A 367 21.81 -4.02 5.33
C PRO A 367 22.36 -5.16 6.18
N ARG A 368 22.89 -6.19 5.50
CA ARG A 368 23.60 -7.26 6.18
C ARG A 368 24.81 -6.66 6.89
N PRO A 369 25.10 -7.01 8.16
CA PRO A 369 26.41 -6.74 8.71
C PRO A 369 27.44 -7.37 7.77
N ALA A 370 28.45 -6.61 7.36
CA ALA A 370 29.56 -7.16 6.59
C ALA A 370 30.07 -8.41 7.33
N PRO A 371 30.35 -9.53 6.65
CA PRO A 371 30.94 -10.68 7.31
C PRO A 371 32.19 -10.19 8.04
N ASN A 372 32.24 -10.45 9.36
CA ASN A 372 33.41 -10.16 10.18
C ASN A 372 34.62 -10.78 9.48
N GLN A 373 35.41 -9.97 8.78
CA GLN A 373 36.80 -10.33 8.54
C GLN A 373 37.40 -10.36 9.93
N LYS A 374 37.50 -11.57 10.51
CA LYS A 374 38.35 -11.82 11.65
C LYS A 374 39.69 -11.20 11.28
N ARG A 375 40.05 -10.08 11.91
CA ARG A 375 41.42 -9.61 11.95
C ARG A 375 42.21 -10.75 12.56
N GLU A 376 42.83 -11.57 11.72
CA GLU A 376 43.95 -12.39 12.13
C GLU A 376 44.99 -11.41 12.67
N ARG A 377 45.03 -11.30 14.00
CA ARG A 377 46.19 -10.77 14.68
C ARG A 377 47.31 -11.77 14.37
N ARG A 378 48.07 -11.53 13.29
CA ARG A 378 49.39 -12.11 13.14
C ARG A 378 50.19 -11.65 14.35
N SER A 379 50.35 -12.54 15.33
CA SER A 379 51.34 -12.40 16.38
C SER A 379 52.71 -12.43 15.70
N ALA A 380 53.29 -11.26 15.46
CA ALA A 380 54.71 -11.16 15.14
C ALA A 380 55.48 -11.67 16.37
N ARG A 381 55.91 -12.94 16.33
CA ARG A 381 56.95 -13.44 17.23
C ARG A 381 58.20 -12.60 16.94
N ARG A 382 58.62 -11.81 17.94
CA ARG A 382 59.98 -11.26 17.99
C ARG A 382 60.97 -12.43 17.94
N PRO A 383 62.03 -12.38 17.10
CA PRO A 383 63.13 -13.31 17.21
C PRO A 383 63.83 -13.10 18.57
N LEU A 384 64.06 -14.18 19.30
CA LEU A 384 65.01 -14.18 20.42
C LEU A 384 66.41 -13.94 19.85
N LEU A 385 67.08 -12.90 20.34
CA LEU A 385 68.53 -12.73 20.24
C LEU A 385 69.19 -13.87 21.05
N LEU A 386 69.98 -14.70 20.38
CA LEU A 386 70.96 -15.58 21.02
C LEU A 386 72.18 -14.74 21.43
N PRO A 387 72.80 -14.98 22.59
CA PRO A 387 74.08 -14.39 22.91
C PRO A 387 75.22 -15.14 22.21
N ASN A 388 76.18 -14.37 21.68
CA ASN A 388 77.44 -14.85 21.09
C ASN A 388 78.29 -15.66 22.08
N PRO A 389 79.16 -16.53 21.55
CA PRO A 389 80.57 -16.15 21.32
C PRO A 389 80.93 -15.99 19.84
#